data_AF-A0A7K3M163-F1
#
_entry.id   AF-A0A7K3M163-F1
#
_cell.length_a   1.000
_cell.length_b   1.000
_cell.length_c   1.000
_cell.angle_alpha   90.00
_cell.angle_beta   90.00
_cell.angle_gamma   90.00
#
_symmetry.space_group_name_H-M   'P 1'
#
loop_
_entity.id
_entity.type
_entity.pdbx_description
1 polymer ?
#
loop_
_entity_poly.entity_id
_entity_poly.type
_entity_poly.pdbx_seq_one_letter_code
_entity_poly.pdbx_strand_id
1 'polypeptide(L)' 'MGDSKLNKKGLADLEKNIRQELKKAEAEANKAAGRETTPEAKARVFARVLRSHGVEDVNEAELRRKFSG' A
#
# COMPACT_ATOMS: atom_id res chain seq x y z
N MET A 1 -8.17 12.43 36.32
CA MET A 1 -7.36 12.96 35.20
C MET A 1 -6.20 11.99 34.97
N GLY A 2 -6.26 11.16 33.92
CA GLY A 2 -5.22 10.13 33.72
C GLY A 2 -5.12 9.54 32.32
N ASP A 3 -5.55 10.26 31.27
CA ASP A 3 -5.76 9.68 29.94
C ASP A 3 -4.66 9.95 28.91
N SER A 4 -3.47 10.39 29.35
CA SER A 4 -2.39 10.78 28.42
C SER A 4 -1.27 9.74 28.22
N LYS A 5 -1.29 8.60 28.95
CA LYS A 5 -0.28 7.53 28.80
C LYS A 5 -0.69 6.37 27.88
N LEU A 6 -1.98 6.23 27.57
CA LEU A 6 -2.47 5.23 26.61
C LEU A 6 -2.14 5.57 25.15
N ASN A 7 -1.80 6.83 24.86
CA ASN A 7 -1.83 7.31 23.48
C ASN A 7 -0.55 6.98 22.67
N LYS A 8 0.65 7.01 23.26
CA LYS A 8 1.90 6.86 22.48
C LYS A 8 2.27 5.41 22.14
N LYS A 9 2.00 4.46 23.05
CA LYS A 9 2.26 3.03 22.79
C LYS A 9 1.22 2.45 21.82
N GLY A 10 -0.06 2.81 21.99
CA GLY A 10 -1.12 2.43 21.06
C GLY A 10 -0.89 2.96 19.65
N LEU A 11 -0.47 4.24 19.51
CA LEU A 11 -0.13 4.82 18.21
C LEU A 11 1.06 4.13 17.54
N ALA A 12 2.11 3.79 18.28
CA ALA A 12 3.27 3.10 17.72
C ALA A 12 2.96 1.67 17.24
N ASP A 13 2.16 0.91 18.00
CA ASP A 13 1.67 -0.40 17.57
C ASP A 13 0.71 -0.30 16.38
N LEU A 14 -0.16 0.71 16.37
CA LEU A 14 -1.04 0.99 15.24
C LEU A 14 -0.25 1.33 13.97
N GLU A 15 0.74 2.22 14.07
CA GLU A 15 1.64 2.55 12.96
C GLU A 15 2.40 1.32 12.45
N LYS A 16 2.87 0.47 13.36
CA LYS A 16 3.60 -0.75 12.99
C LYS A 16 2.68 -1.72 12.25
N ASN A 17 1.45 -1.92 12.74
CA ASN A 17 0.45 -2.75 12.07
C ASN A 17 0.06 -2.19 10.70
N ILE A 18 -0.21 -0.88 10.61
CA ILE A 18 -0.51 -0.21 9.34
C ILE A 18 0.66 -0.38 8.36
N ARG A 19 1.91 -0.18 8.80
CA ARG A 19 3.08 -0.37 7.95
C ARG A 19 3.24 -1.82 7.49
N GLN A 20 2.96 -2.80 8.35
CA GLN A 20 3.01 -4.22 7.97
C GLN A 20 1.93 -4.57 6.95
N GLU A 21 0.71 -4.09 7.14
CA GLU A 21 -0.42 -4.27 6.22
C GLU A 21 -0.13 -3.63 4.86
N LEU A 22 0.34 -2.38 4.86
CA LEU A 22 0.74 -1.67 3.64
C LEU A 22 1.87 -2.39 2.92
N LYS A 23 2.89 -2.87 3.64
CA LYS A 23 4.00 -3.61 3.04
C LYS A 23 3.54 -4.93 2.42
N LYS A 24 2.57 -5.60 3.05
CA LYS A 24 1.96 -6.83 2.53
C LYS A 24 1.14 -6.53 1.27
N ALA A 25 0.30 -5.50 1.32
CA ALA A 25 -0.46 -5.01 0.18
C ALA A 25 0.46 -4.65 -1.00
N GLU A 26 1.57 -3.95 -0.74
CA GLU A 26 2.55 -3.58 -1.74
C GLU A 26 3.25 -4.81 -2.34
N ALA A 27 3.61 -5.80 -1.53
CA ALA A 27 4.21 -7.05 -2.00
C ALA A 27 3.23 -7.87 -2.87
N GLU A 28 1.96 -7.96 -2.47
CA GLU A 28 0.91 -8.62 -3.26
C GLU A 28 0.65 -7.87 -4.57
N ALA A 29 0.56 -6.53 -4.50
CA ALA A 29 0.40 -5.67 -5.65
C ALA A 29 1.57 -5.81 -6.64
N ASN A 30 2.80 -5.88 -6.13
CA ASN A 30 4.01 -6.04 -6.94
C ASN A 30 4.10 -7.44 -7.54
N LYS A 31 3.71 -8.48 -6.80
CA LYS A 31 3.60 -9.85 -7.32
C LYS A 31 2.56 -9.97 -8.42
N ALA A 32 1.40 -9.32 -8.25
CA ALA A 32 0.34 -9.30 -9.24
C ALA A 32 0.75 -8.49 -10.49
N ALA A 33 1.36 -7.32 -10.30
CA ALA A 33 1.95 -6.53 -11.39
C ALA A 33 3.06 -7.31 -12.12
N GLY A 34 3.90 -8.07 -11.42
CA GLY A 34 4.96 -8.89 -12.02
C GLY A 34 4.47 -9.97 -12.98
N ARG A 35 3.16 -10.31 -12.97
CA ARG A 35 2.54 -11.21 -13.95
C ARG A 35 2.14 -10.52 -15.25
N GLU A 36 2.06 -9.20 -15.24
CA GLU A 36 1.66 -8.39 -16.38
C GLU A 36 2.87 -8.01 -17.23
N THR A 37 2.66 -7.94 -18.55
CA THR A 37 3.73 -7.65 -19.53
C THR A 37 3.87 -6.17 -19.84
N THR A 38 2.79 -5.38 -19.71
CA THR A 38 2.81 -3.94 -20.02
C THR A 38 2.86 -3.09 -18.75
N PRO A 39 3.55 -1.94 -18.78
CA PRO A 39 3.61 -1.02 -17.63
C PRO A 39 2.23 -0.48 -17.24
N GLU A 40 1.30 -0.37 -18.20
CA GLU A 40 -0.08 0.02 -17.96
C GLU A 40 -0.86 -1.03 -17.18
N ALA A 41 -0.74 -2.30 -17.59
CA ALA A 41 -1.40 -3.40 -16.89
C ALA A 41 -0.79 -3.59 -15.49
N LYS A 42 0.54 -3.47 -15.36
CA LYS A 42 1.25 -3.44 -14.07
C LYS A 42 0.66 -2.39 -13.14
N ALA A 43 0.56 -1.14 -13.59
CA ALA A 43 0.02 -0.03 -12.81
C ALA A 43 -1.43 -0.26 -12.38
N ARG A 44 -2.28 -0.73 -13.30
CA ARG A 44 -3.70 -1.02 -13.02
C ARG A 44 -3.87 -2.13 -11.99
N VAL A 45 -3.15 -3.24 -12.15
CA VAL A 45 -3.24 -4.38 -11.22
C VAL A 45 -2.67 -4.00 -9.87
N PHE A 46 -1.54 -3.29 -9.83
CA PHE A 46 -0.96 -2.79 -8.59
C PHE A 46 -1.94 -1.87 -7.85
N ALA A 47 -2.55 -0.92 -8.56
CA ALA A 47 -3.51 0.00 -7.98
C ALA A 47 -4.77 -0.71 -7.47
N ARG A 48 -5.25 -1.70 -8.22
CA ARG A 48 -6.40 -2.52 -7.83
C ARG A 48 -6.14 -3.28 -6.53
N VAL A 49 -4.96 -3.88 -6.37
CA VAL A 49 -4.61 -4.59 -5.14
C VAL A 49 -4.52 -3.62 -3.97
N LEU A 50 -3.82 -2.48 -4.12
CA LEU A 50 -3.74 -1.48 -3.06
C LEU A 50 -5.12 -0.95 -2.62
N ARG A 51 -6.03 -0.68 -3.56
CA ARG A 51 -7.42 -0.30 -3.24
C ARG A 51 -8.18 -1.40 -2.50
N SER A 52 -7.94 -2.67 -2.84
CA SER A 52 -8.54 -3.81 -2.12
C SER A 52 -8.04 -3.93 -0.67
N HIS A 53 -6.86 -3.38 -0.35
CA HIS A 53 -6.33 -3.27 1.00
C HIS A 53 -6.70 -1.95 1.69
N GLY A 54 -7.60 -1.15 1.10
CA GLY A 54 -8.09 0.10 1.70
C GLY A 54 -7.19 1.31 1.45
N VAL A 55 -6.21 1.22 0.54
CA VAL A 55 -5.44 2.39 0.11
C VAL A 55 -6.23 3.12 -0.97
N GLU A 56 -6.86 4.24 -0.61
CA GLU A 56 -7.70 5.02 -1.54
C GLU A 56 -6.88 6.00 -2.40
N ASP A 57 -5.76 6.50 -1.86
CA ASP A 57 -4.91 7.52 -2.50
C ASP A 57 -3.92 6.93 -3.52
N VAL A 58 -4.39 6.01 -4.37
CA VAL A 58 -3.50 5.31 -5.31
C VAL A 58 -3.44 6.02 -6.65
N ASN A 59 -2.34 6.72 -6.91
CA ASN A 59 -2.10 7.44 -8.17
C ASN A 59 -1.56 6.50 -9.27
N GLU A 60 -2.46 6.04 -10.14
CA GLU A 60 -2.13 5.17 -11.27
C GLU A 60 -1.12 5.79 -12.25
N ALA A 61 -1.10 7.11 -12.40
CA ALA A 61 -0.16 7.79 -13.30
C ALA A 61 1.29 7.71 -12.76
N GLU A 62 1.46 7.83 -11.44
CA GLU A 62 2.75 7.67 -10.78
C GLU A 62 3.21 6.21 -10.82
N LEU A 63 2.31 5.27 -10.59
CA LEU A 63 2.58 3.83 -10.72
C LEU A 63 3.01 3.46 -12.14
N ARG A 64 2.33 4.01 -13.16
CA ARG A 64 2.71 3.80 -14.55
C ARG A 64 4.12 4.30 -14.84
N ARG A 65 4.51 5.48 -14.33
CA ARG A 65 5.89 5.97 -14.45
C ARG A 65 6.88 5.04 -13.74
N LYS A 66 6.54 4.53 -12.55
CA LYS A 66 7.36 3.56 -11.80
C LYS A 66 7.57 2.25 -12.55
N PHE A 67 6.57 1.77 -13.29
CA PHE A 67 6.66 0.53 -14.08
C PHE A 67 7.18 0.71 -15.51
N SER A 68 7.17 1.95 -16.03
CA SER A 68 7.65 2.30 -17.37
C SER A 68 9.11 2.77 -17.40
N GLY A 69 9.77 2.80 -16.24
CA GLY A 69 11.20 3.09 -16.10
C GLY A 69 12.09 2.02 -16.72
#